data_AF-A0A0K1E6A6-F1
#
_entry.id   AF-A0A0K1E6A6-F1
#
_cell.length_a   1.000
_cell.length_b   1.000
_cell.length_c   1.000
_cell.angle_alpha   90.00
_cell.angle_beta   90.00
_cell.angle_gamma   90.00
#
_symmetry.space_group_name_H-M   'P 1'
#
loop_
_entity.id
_entity.type
_entity.pdbx_description
1 polymer ?
#
loop_
_entity_poly.entity_id
_entity_poly.type
_entity_poly.pdbx_seq_one_letter_code
_entity_poly.pdbx_strand_id
1 'polypeptide(L)'
;MIRWLPCLAAALATSLSAGAARADRVAVLPARGGTDDAARQTAQADVVRGLAALGHTAVPEGEVTASLWAVLDGVPDSVDEYRTLGAATSADWVLLGLVEPAVKTTRVELIAFHGPTGRVESVAREVEQDKAGPQIQEMLSVLVRIEGIGDGELPWERAALLARLPSAAPPAPPPASAAPLATEPPPPADPASSEEPEKQLARMQYITTVRSVWPAYSGGKPFGVSAVLGFSFPVARAEGARGTGASVVETIRLGYAVGGVLEPFVQLGSNMSGPSAVWVEGGARYLFTPSLHRGAKGLEGTAIHLGVEATAGAFIRPGANDLEGPRGATFERETQAGFTMSAATTLIIGFYPGLQIEAQLGNLRFVPLAEGFLLLVGATAGVGIRF
;
A
#
# COMPACT_ATOMS: atom_id res chain seq x y z
N MET A 1 -22.64 -27.51 29.72
CA MET A 1 -22.86 -27.76 28.28
C MET A 1 -23.04 -26.42 27.59
N ILE A 2 -21.98 -25.90 26.96
CA ILE A 2 -21.92 -24.54 26.41
C ILE A 2 -22.10 -24.64 24.90
N ARG A 3 -23.20 -24.05 24.38
CA ARG A 3 -23.54 -23.95 22.95
C ARG A 3 -23.44 -22.49 22.50
N TRP A 4 -22.24 -22.01 22.19
CA TRP A 4 -22.00 -20.75 21.47
C TRP A 4 -20.72 -20.89 20.67
N LEU A 5 -20.80 -21.40 19.43
CA LEU A 5 -19.62 -21.51 18.55
C LEU A 5 -19.85 -21.46 17.01
N PRO A 6 -21.03 -21.14 16.42
CA PRO A 6 -21.10 -21.01 14.96
C PRO A 6 -21.05 -19.57 14.40
N CYS A 7 -21.13 -18.51 15.21
CA CYS A 7 -21.21 -17.14 14.65
C CYS A 7 -19.86 -16.51 14.26
N LEU A 8 -18.72 -17.03 14.73
CA LEU A 8 -17.42 -16.42 14.42
C LEU A 8 -16.88 -16.81 13.02
N ALA A 9 -17.32 -17.94 12.46
CA ALA A 9 -16.85 -18.43 11.16
C ALA A 9 -17.53 -17.72 9.97
N ALA A 10 -18.76 -17.23 10.14
CA ALA A 10 -19.48 -16.53 9.07
C ALA A 10 -18.94 -15.11 8.81
N ALA A 11 -18.42 -14.43 9.84
CA ALA A 11 -17.84 -13.09 9.70
C ALA A 11 -16.44 -13.10 9.04
N LEU A 12 -15.69 -14.20 9.17
CA LEU A 12 -14.42 -14.40 8.46
C LEU A 12 -14.62 -14.77 6.98
N ALA A 13 -15.75 -15.42 6.63
CA ALA A 13 -16.04 -15.80 5.26
C ALA A 13 -16.52 -14.62 4.39
N THR A 14 -17.11 -13.57 4.98
CA THR A 14 -17.49 -12.34 4.26
C THR A 14 -16.34 -11.35 4.08
N SER A 15 -15.20 -11.55 4.77
CA SER A 15 -13.99 -10.72 4.62
C SER A 15 -12.98 -11.31 3.62
N LEU A 16 -13.25 -12.50 3.08
CA LEU A 16 -12.54 -13.07 1.91
C LEU A 16 -13.14 -12.62 0.56
N SER A 17 -14.21 -11.82 0.59
CA SER A 17 -14.55 -10.90 -0.49
C SER A 17 -13.74 -9.61 -0.36
N ALA A 18 -12.46 -9.71 0.02
CA ALA A 18 -11.48 -8.75 -0.45
C ALA A 18 -11.76 -8.64 -1.95
N GLY A 19 -12.17 -7.45 -2.41
CA GLY A 19 -12.47 -7.25 -3.81
C GLY A 19 -11.36 -7.93 -4.60
N ALA A 20 -11.69 -8.93 -5.40
CA ALA A 20 -10.81 -9.28 -6.51
C ALA A 20 -10.50 -7.92 -7.11
N ALA A 21 -9.25 -7.45 -6.98
CA ALA A 21 -8.83 -6.13 -7.42
C ALA A 21 -9.48 -5.98 -8.78
N ARG A 22 -10.52 -5.13 -8.87
CA ARG A 22 -11.36 -5.12 -10.05
C ARG A 22 -10.39 -4.75 -11.14
N ALA A 23 -10.16 -5.67 -12.06
CA ALA A 23 -9.32 -5.44 -13.21
C ALA A 23 -9.77 -4.10 -13.79
N ASP A 24 -8.90 -3.08 -13.70
CA ASP A 24 -9.29 -1.76 -14.19
C ASP A 24 -9.69 -1.90 -15.66
N ARG A 25 -10.77 -1.22 -16.07
CA ARG A 25 -11.16 -1.18 -17.48
C ARG A 25 -10.28 -0.17 -18.18
N VAL A 26 -9.61 -0.58 -19.26
CA VAL A 26 -8.64 0.23 -19.97
C VAL A 26 -9.06 0.39 -21.42
N ALA A 27 -9.39 1.61 -21.84
CA ALA A 27 -9.65 1.94 -23.23
C ALA A 27 -8.33 2.15 -23.97
N VAL A 28 -7.98 1.25 -24.89
CA VAL A 28 -6.75 1.36 -25.70
C VAL A 28 -7.10 2.00 -27.04
N LEU A 29 -6.60 3.21 -27.26
CA LEU A 29 -6.75 3.93 -28.51
C LEU A 29 -5.92 3.29 -29.64
N PRO A 30 -6.35 3.43 -30.91
CA PRO A 30 -5.53 3.05 -32.05
C PRO A 30 -4.15 3.68 -31.97
N ALA A 31 -3.10 2.85 -32.07
CA ALA A 31 -1.73 3.34 -32.05
C ALA A 31 -1.49 4.31 -33.23
N ARG A 32 -0.67 5.34 -33.00
CA ARG A 32 -0.30 6.38 -33.98
C ARG A 32 1.20 6.43 -34.21
N GLY A 33 1.65 7.21 -35.19
CA GLY A 33 3.07 7.42 -35.49
C GLY A 33 3.61 6.52 -36.60
N GLY A 34 4.73 6.94 -37.20
CA GLY A 34 5.36 6.25 -38.31
C GLY A 34 4.45 6.03 -39.53
N THR A 35 4.98 5.36 -40.55
CA THR A 35 4.24 4.99 -41.77
C THR A 35 3.97 3.48 -41.87
N ASP A 36 4.40 2.69 -40.89
CA ASP A 36 4.23 1.23 -40.87
C ASP A 36 3.01 0.82 -40.03
N ASP A 37 1.91 0.52 -40.71
CA ASP A 37 0.65 0.10 -40.10
C ASP A 37 0.78 -1.24 -39.36
N ALA A 38 1.61 -2.16 -39.87
CA ALA A 38 1.79 -3.49 -39.27
C ALA A 38 2.55 -3.39 -37.94
N ALA A 39 3.56 -2.51 -37.88
CA ALA A 39 4.26 -2.22 -36.64
C ALA A 39 3.30 -1.63 -35.58
N ARG A 40 2.40 -0.71 -35.97
CA ARG A 40 1.39 -0.14 -35.06
C ARG A 40 0.41 -1.18 -34.55
N GLN A 41 -0.13 -2.04 -35.42
CA GLN A 41 -1.04 -3.11 -35.02
C GLN A 41 -0.37 -4.12 -34.09
N THR A 42 0.90 -4.46 -34.35
CA THR A 42 1.68 -5.37 -33.50
C THR A 42 1.90 -4.77 -32.11
N ALA A 43 2.33 -3.51 -32.04
CA ALA A 43 2.53 -2.81 -30.77
C ALA A 43 1.21 -2.71 -29.98
N GLN A 44 0.09 -2.42 -30.64
CA GLN A 44 -1.21 -2.37 -30.00
C GLN A 44 -1.66 -3.75 -29.46
N ALA A 45 -1.42 -4.82 -30.20
CA ALA A 45 -1.68 -6.18 -29.73
C ALA A 45 -0.81 -6.55 -28.50
N ASP A 46 0.45 -6.11 -28.48
CA ASP A 46 1.34 -6.29 -27.34
C ASP A 46 0.91 -5.47 -26.12
N VAL A 47 0.38 -4.25 -26.31
CA VAL A 47 -0.22 -3.46 -25.23
C VAL A 47 -1.41 -4.19 -24.61
N VAL A 48 -2.35 -4.67 -25.43
CA VAL A 48 -3.53 -5.41 -24.95
C VAL A 48 -3.12 -6.68 -24.20
N ARG A 49 -2.13 -7.44 -24.72
CA ARG A 49 -1.61 -8.64 -24.07
C ARG A 49 -0.92 -8.30 -22.74
N GLY A 50 -0.15 -7.22 -22.71
CA GLY A 50 0.54 -6.74 -21.51
C GLY A 50 -0.45 -6.32 -20.41
N LEU A 51 -1.52 -5.61 -20.76
CA LEU A 51 -2.60 -5.24 -19.85
C LEU A 51 -3.27 -6.48 -19.24
N ALA A 52 -3.61 -7.47 -20.07
CA ALA A 52 -4.19 -8.72 -19.60
C ALA A 52 -3.24 -9.50 -18.67
N ALA A 53 -1.93 -9.50 -18.97
CA ALA A 53 -0.91 -10.13 -18.12
C ALA A 53 -0.75 -9.43 -16.76
N LEU A 54 -1.04 -8.12 -16.69
CA LEU A 54 -1.08 -7.33 -15.46
C LEU A 54 -2.42 -7.43 -14.72
N GLY A 55 -3.41 -8.13 -15.29
CA GLY A 55 -4.72 -8.32 -14.69
C GLY A 55 -5.74 -7.22 -14.99
N HIS A 56 -5.49 -6.34 -15.97
CA HIS A 56 -6.45 -5.34 -16.44
C HIS A 56 -7.35 -5.89 -17.55
N THR A 57 -8.51 -5.26 -17.75
CA THR A 57 -9.45 -5.63 -18.83
C THR A 57 -9.47 -4.55 -19.91
N ALA A 58 -8.97 -4.87 -21.10
CA ALA A 58 -9.06 -3.94 -22.24
C ALA A 58 -10.51 -3.83 -22.73
N VAL A 59 -10.97 -2.61 -22.98
CA VAL A 59 -12.27 -2.36 -23.63
C VAL A 59 -12.22 -2.90 -25.07
N PRO A 60 -13.25 -3.61 -25.56
CA PRO A 60 -13.28 -4.09 -26.94
C PRO A 60 -13.06 -2.97 -27.95
N GLU A 61 -12.23 -3.22 -28.97
CA GLU A 61 -11.86 -2.21 -29.97
C GLU A 61 -13.08 -1.54 -30.62
N GLY A 62 -14.10 -2.32 -30.99
CA GLY A 62 -15.33 -1.77 -31.59
C GLY A 62 -16.10 -0.80 -30.67
N GLU A 63 -16.03 -0.99 -29.34
CA GLU A 63 -16.62 -0.08 -28.36
C GLU A 63 -15.81 1.21 -28.25
N VAL A 64 -14.47 1.12 -28.26
CA VAL A 64 -13.58 2.29 -28.31
C VAL A 64 -13.82 3.09 -29.59
N THR A 65 -13.83 2.44 -30.75
CA THR A 65 -14.08 3.09 -32.05
C THR A 65 -15.44 3.77 -32.09
N ALA A 66 -16.49 3.13 -31.58
CA ALA A 66 -17.83 3.73 -31.50
C ALA A 66 -17.87 4.94 -30.55
N SER A 67 -17.04 4.94 -29.51
CA SER A 67 -16.99 6.02 -28.51
C SER A 67 -16.17 7.23 -28.97
N LEU A 68 -15.32 7.09 -29.99
CA LEU A 68 -14.58 8.22 -30.59
C LEU A 68 -15.51 9.30 -31.17
N TRP A 69 -16.76 8.96 -31.51
CA TRP A 69 -17.77 9.93 -31.95
C TRP A 69 -18.17 10.95 -30.86
N ALA A 70 -17.88 10.65 -29.58
CA ALA A 70 -18.11 11.60 -28.48
C ALA A 70 -17.00 12.65 -28.38
N VAL A 71 -15.87 12.46 -29.06
CA VAL A 71 -14.71 13.35 -29.09
C VAL A 71 -14.86 14.29 -30.28
N LEU A 72 -14.69 15.60 -30.07
CA LEU A 72 -15.09 16.63 -31.04
C LEU A 72 -14.43 16.47 -32.41
N ASP A 73 -13.14 16.14 -32.43
CA ASP A 73 -12.36 15.92 -33.65
C ASP A 73 -12.08 14.43 -33.93
N GLY A 74 -12.63 13.53 -33.10
CA GLY A 74 -12.41 12.08 -33.14
C GLY A 74 -11.02 11.61 -32.70
N VAL A 75 -10.19 12.51 -32.17
CA VAL A 75 -8.78 12.29 -31.89
C VAL A 75 -8.49 12.80 -30.48
N PRO A 76 -8.60 11.95 -29.45
CA PRO A 76 -8.28 12.38 -28.09
C PRO A 76 -6.82 12.82 -28.01
N ASP A 77 -6.61 14.09 -27.69
CA ASP A 77 -5.28 14.64 -27.43
C ASP A 77 -5.25 15.60 -26.23
N SER A 78 -6.43 15.97 -25.71
CA SER A 78 -6.60 16.78 -24.51
C SER A 78 -7.18 16.00 -23.33
N VAL A 79 -6.97 16.50 -22.10
CA VAL A 79 -7.50 15.92 -20.86
C VAL A 79 -9.03 15.77 -20.90
N ASP A 80 -9.73 16.76 -21.46
CA ASP A 80 -11.19 16.74 -21.52
C ASP A 80 -11.70 15.70 -22.52
N GLU A 81 -10.99 15.45 -23.61
CA GLU A 81 -11.32 14.41 -24.58
C GLU A 81 -11.01 13.02 -24.05
N TYR A 82 -9.89 12.83 -23.35
CA TYR A 82 -9.61 11.58 -22.64
C TYR A 82 -10.68 11.30 -21.58
N ARG A 83 -11.11 12.31 -20.82
CA ARG A 83 -12.21 12.18 -19.85
C ARG A 83 -13.52 11.80 -20.54
N THR A 84 -13.83 12.44 -21.66
CA THR A 84 -15.04 12.16 -22.45
C THR A 84 -15.05 10.72 -22.95
N LEU A 85 -13.92 10.24 -23.48
CA LEU A 85 -13.79 8.87 -23.96
C LEU A 85 -13.84 7.84 -22.82
N GLY A 86 -13.16 8.12 -21.70
CA GLY A 86 -13.19 7.26 -20.51
C GLY A 86 -14.61 7.09 -19.97
N ALA A 87 -15.38 8.18 -19.91
CA ALA A 87 -16.79 8.13 -19.53
C ALA A 87 -17.65 7.34 -20.53
N ALA A 88 -17.46 7.54 -21.84
CA ALA A 88 -18.21 6.84 -22.88
C ALA A 88 -17.97 5.32 -22.88
N THR A 89 -16.76 4.88 -22.55
CA THR A 89 -16.35 3.45 -22.53
C THR A 89 -16.41 2.80 -21.15
N SER A 90 -16.81 3.56 -20.12
CA SER A 90 -16.72 3.16 -18.71
C SER A 90 -15.34 2.62 -18.33
N ALA A 91 -14.28 3.27 -18.83
CA ALA A 91 -12.90 2.91 -18.58
C ALA A 91 -12.31 3.79 -17.46
N ASP A 92 -11.59 3.16 -16.54
CA ASP A 92 -10.83 3.84 -15.49
C ASP A 92 -9.57 4.48 -16.07
N TRP A 93 -9.04 3.90 -17.15
CA TRP A 93 -7.85 4.37 -17.87
C TRP A 93 -8.11 4.51 -19.37
N VAL A 94 -7.48 5.52 -19.99
CA VAL A 94 -7.37 5.66 -21.44
C VAL A 94 -5.90 5.64 -21.83
N LEU A 95 -5.52 4.76 -22.75
CA LEU A 95 -4.14 4.58 -23.21
C LEU A 95 -4.00 4.92 -24.70
N LEU A 96 -2.96 5.67 -25.04
CA LEU A 96 -2.53 5.95 -26.40
C LEU A 96 -1.09 5.48 -26.61
N GLY A 97 -0.84 4.72 -27.68
CA GLY A 97 0.51 4.37 -28.10
C GLY A 97 0.97 5.21 -29.30
N LEU A 98 2.12 5.86 -29.18
CA LEU A 98 2.86 6.46 -30.29
C LEU A 98 4.02 5.54 -30.65
N VAL A 99 4.12 5.17 -31.92
CA VAL A 99 5.04 4.16 -32.43
C VAL A 99 5.83 4.75 -33.58
N GLU A 100 7.14 4.84 -33.43
CA GLU A 100 8.06 5.27 -34.48
C GLU A 100 9.00 4.10 -34.81
N PRO A 101 8.72 3.35 -35.90
CA PRO A 101 9.54 2.22 -36.31
C PRO A 101 10.94 2.67 -36.73
N ALA A 102 11.97 1.95 -36.28
CA ALA A 102 13.33 2.05 -36.78
C ALA A 102 13.83 0.68 -37.26
N VAL A 103 15.05 0.64 -37.82
CA VAL A 103 15.58 -0.57 -38.50
C VAL A 103 15.73 -1.77 -37.55
N LYS A 104 16.11 -1.53 -36.28
CA LYS A 104 16.36 -2.59 -35.28
C LYS A 104 15.54 -2.43 -33.99
N THR A 105 15.06 -1.22 -33.73
CA THR A 105 14.26 -0.88 -32.57
C THR A 105 12.98 -0.21 -33.03
N THR A 106 12.05 -0.03 -32.12
CA THR A 106 10.86 0.79 -32.33
C THR A 106 10.74 1.69 -31.14
N ARG A 107 10.72 3.00 -31.36
CA ARG A 107 10.45 3.94 -30.28
C ARG A 107 8.97 3.86 -29.97
N VAL A 108 8.65 3.43 -28.76
CA VAL A 108 7.28 3.37 -28.25
C VAL A 108 7.14 4.39 -27.16
N GLU A 109 6.16 5.28 -27.28
CA GLU A 109 5.69 6.14 -26.20
C GLU A 109 4.26 5.75 -25.85
N LEU A 110 4.00 5.48 -24.58
CA LEU A 110 2.69 5.17 -24.05
C LEU A 110 2.24 6.35 -23.19
N ILE A 111 1.06 6.89 -23.51
CA ILE A 111 0.40 7.96 -22.77
C ILE A 111 -0.80 7.35 -22.07
N ALA A 112 -0.93 7.57 -20.76
CA ALA A 112 -2.06 7.11 -19.96
C ALA A 112 -2.78 8.29 -19.31
N PHE A 113 -4.11 8.30 -19.43
CA PHE A 113 -5.00 9.14 -18.65
C PHE A 113 -5.72 8.29 -17.61
N HIS A 114 -5.69 8.71 -16.34
CA HIS A 114 -6.43 8.09 -15.25
C HIS A 114 -7.69 8.90 -14.96
N GLY A 115 -8.86 8.33 -15.27
CA GLY A 115 -10.16 8.97 -15.13
C GLY A 115 -10.45 9.52 -13.73
N PRO A 116 -10.29 8.73 -12.65
CA PRO A 116 -10.59 9.16 -11.29
C PRO A 116 -9.78 10.36 -10.79
N THR A 117 -8.50 10.47 -11.19
CA THR A 117 -7.62 11.56 -10.72
C THR A 117 -7.44 12.68 -11.74
N GLY A 118 -7.86 12.47 -13.00
CA GLY A 118 -7.62 13.40 -14.09
C GLY A 118 -6.15 13.52 -14.52
N ARG A 119 -5.30 12.59 -14.08
CA ARG A 119 -3.85 12.61 -14.32
C ARG A 119 -3.52 12.10 -15.72
N VAL A 120 -2.59 12.75 -16.40
CA VAL A 120 -1.99 12.27 -17.66
C VAL A 120 -0.50 12.07 -17.45
N GLU A 121 -0.01 10.89 -17.83
CA GLU A 121 1.39 10.50 -17.71
C GLU A 121 1.87 9.85 -19.01
N SER A 122 3.16 9.94 -19.31
CA SER A 122 3.73 9.22 -20.45
C SER A 122 5.07 8.57 -20.11
N VAL A 123 5.34 7.43 -20.76
CA VAL A 123 6.63 6.75 -20.74
C VAL A 123 7.08 6.46 -22.16
N ALA A 124 8.34 6.73 -22.47
CA ALA A 124 8.92 6.46 -23.77
C ALA A 124 10.14 5.53 -23.65
N ARG A 125 10.28 4.61 -24.61
CA ARG A 125 11.39 3.65 -24.65
C ARG A 125 11.70 3.21 -26.08
N GLU A 126 12.98 2.98 -26.35
CA GLU A 126 13.43 2.20 -27.51
C GLU A 126 13.21 0.72 -27.24
N VAL A 127 12.27 0.12 -27.97
CA VAL A 127 11.87 -1.27 -27.82
C VAL A 127 12.58 -2.14 -28.85
N GLU A 128 13.21 -3.22 -28.40
CA GLU A 128 13.80 -4.22 -29.28
C GLU A 128 12.69 -5.08 -29.88
N GLN A 129 12.65 -5.24 -31.21
CA GLN A 129 11.54 -5.90 -31.91
C GLN A 129 11.32 -7.35 -31.44
N ASP A 130 12.37 -8.08 -31.08
CA ASP A 130 12.32 -9.45 -30.57
C ASP A 130 11.90 -9.54 -29.10
N LYS A 131 11.90 -8.42 -28.36
CA LYS A 131 11.52 -8.32 -26.95
C LYS A 131 10.36 -7.36 -26.72
N ALA A 132 9.60 -7.04 -27.76
CA ALA A 132 8.57 -6.01 -27.73
C ALA A 132 7.52 -6.26 -26.64
N GLY A 133 6.92 -7.45 -26.62
CA GLY A 133 5.92 -7.84 -25.61
C GLY A 133 6.39 -7.63 -24.17
N PRO A 134 7.49 -8.27 -23.71
CA PRO A 134 8.00 -8.08 -22.36
C PRO A 134 8.37 -6.63 -22.01
N GLN A 135 8.95 -5.87 -22.94
CA GLN A 135 9.35 -4.48 -22.69
C GLN A 135 8.14 -3.54 -22.62
N ILE A 136 7.12 -3.74 -23.46
CA ILE A 136 5.85 -3.00 -23.41
C ILE A 136 5.10 -3.33 -22.11
N GLN A 137 5.08 -4.60 -21.69
CA GLN A 137 4.50 -4.98 -20.40
C GLN A 137 5.21 -4.29 -19.22
N GLU A 138 6.54 -4.18 -19.26
CA GLU A 138 7.31 -3.44 -18.26
C GLU A 138 6.91 -1.96 -18.23
N MET A 139 6.76 -1.32 -19.40
CA MET A 139 6.29 0.07 -19.50
C MET A 139 4.88 0.25 -18.90
N LEU A 140 3.95 -0.65 -19.23
CA LEU A 140 2.58 -0.64 -18.68
C LEU A 140 2.58 -0.84 -17.16
N SER A 141 3.47 -1.69 -16.63
CA SER A 141 3.55 -1.97 -15.20
C SER A 141 3.96 -0.75 -14.37
N VAL A 142 4.60 0.24 -14.99
CA VAL A 142 4.96 1.52 -14.38
C VAL A 142 3.87 2.56 -14.60
N LEU A 143 3.32 2.61 -15.82
CA LEU A 143 2.38 3.64 -16.25
C LEU A 143 0.97 3.46 -15.64
N VAL A 144 0.48 2.22 -15.54
CA VAL A 144 -0.88 1.91 -15.05
C VAL A 144 -0.84 1.62 -13.54
N ARG A 145 -0.46 2.64 -12.76
CA ARG A 145 -0.42 2.60 -11.29
C ARG A 145 -1.28 3.70 -10.71
N ILE A 146 -1.98 3.45 -9.61
CA ILE A 146 -2.80 4.46 -8.95
C ILE A 146 -1.91 5.62 -8.47
N GLU A 147 -0.71 5.30 -7.99
CA GLU A 147 0.29 6.25 -7.49
C GLU A 147 0.91 7.11 -8.61
N GLY A 148 0.84 6.67 -9.85
CA GLY A 148 1.54 7.26 -10.99
C GLY A 148 2.99 6.80 -11.14
N ILE A 149 3.72 7.41 -12.07
CA ILE A 149 5.13 7.07 -12.36
C ILE A 149 6.05 7.44 -11.18
N GLY A 150 5.67 8.49 -10.43
CA GLY A 150 6.47 9.05 -9.33
C GLY A 150 7.76 9.72 -9.79
N ASP A 151 8.53 10.30 -8.86
CA ASP A 151 9.83 10.97 -9.16
C ASP A 151 11.02 9.99 -9.27
N GLY A 152 10.76 8.67 -9.31
CA GLY A 152 11.80 7.64 -9.32
C GLY A 152 12.35 7.35 -10.72
N GLU A 153 13.61 6.90 -10.80
CA GLU A 153 14.20 6.42 -12.06
C GLU A 153 13.43 5.22 -12.62
N LEU A 154 13.21 5.20 -13.94
CA LEU A 154 12.52 4.10 -14.60
C LEU A 154 13.41 2.83 -14.59
N PRO A 155 12.83 1.62 -14.44
CA PRO A 155 13.60 0.39 -14.34
C PRO A 155 14.61 0.17 -15.49
N TRP A 156 14.24 0.55 -16.71
CA TRP A 156 15.09 0.42 -17.89
C TRP A 156 16.18 1.51 -18.01
N GLU A 157 15.96 2.69 -17.41
CA GLU A 157 17.00 3.73 -17.33
C GLU A 157 18.11 3.30 -16.38
N ARG A 158 17.74 2.74 -15.23
CA ARG A 158 18.69 2.16 -14.27
C ARG A 158 19.49 1.00 -14.88
N ALA A 159 18.84 0.12 -15.64
CA ALA A 159 19.53 -0.97 -16.34
C ALA A 159 20.52 -0.43 -17.38
N ALA A 160 20.16 0.61 -18.13
CA ALA A 160 21.05 1.26 -19.09
C ALA A 160 22.26 1.93 -18.43
N LEU A 161 22.07 2.54 -17.25
CA LEU A 161 23.17 3.11 -16.46
C LEU A 161 24.13 2.04 -15.95
N LEU A 162 23.61 0.93 -15.41
CA LEU A 162 24.44 -0.19 -14.93
C LEU A 162 25.21 -0.86 -16.07
N ALA A 163 24.61 -0.97 -17.26
CA ALA A 163 25.27 -1.52 -18.45
C ALA A 163 26.43 -0.64 -18.96
N ARG A 164 26.45 0.65 -18.62
CA ARG A 164 27.54 1.59 -18.97
C ARG A 164 28.69 1.57 -17.97
N LEU A 165 28.51 0.98 -16.78
CA LEU A 165 29.59 0.88 -15.80
C LEU A 165 30.60 -0.18 -16.26
N PRO A 166 31.91 0.10 -16.21
CA PRO A 166 32.92 -0.89 -16.52
C PRO A 166 32.81 -2.07 -15.54
N SER A 167 32.70 -3.28 -16.08
CA SER A 167 32.67 -4.51 -15.28
C SER A 167 33.91 -4.56 -14.38
N ALA A 168 33.71 -4.51 -13.06
CA ALA A 168 34.82 -4.55 -12.11
C ALA A 168 35.63 -5.83 -12.33
N ALA A 169 36.95 -5.68 -12.49
CA ALA A 169 37.84 -6.82 -12.63
C ALA A 169 37.66 -7.78 -11.43
N PRO A 170 37.71 -9.10 -11.66
CA PRO A 170 37.57 -10.07 -10.58
C PRO A 170 38.59 -9.79 -9.47
N PRO A 171 38.21 -9.92 -8.19
CA PRO A 171 39.12 -9.68 -7.09
C PRO A 171 40.34 -10.61 -7.20
N ALA A 172 41.54 -10.04 -7.03
CA ALA A 172 42.78 -10.80 -7.02
C ALA A 172 42.71 -11.91 -5.96
N PRO A 173 43.32 -13.09 -6.23
CA PRO A 173 43.32 -14.19 -5.27
C PRO A 173 43.96 -13.75 -3.95
N PRO A 174 43.44 -14.23 -2.80
CA PRO A 174 43.96 -13.85 -1.49
C PRO A 174 45.43 -14.29 -1.35
N PRO A 175 46.30 -13.48 -0.71
CA PRO A 175 47.66 -13.89 -0.42
C PRO A 175 47.69 -15.10 0.51
N ALA A 176 48.64 -16.00 0.27
CA ALA A 176 48.85 -17.22 1.04
C ALA A 176 49.06 -16.90 2.53
N SER A 177 48.26 -17.57 3.37
CA SER A 177 48.30 -17.51 4.83
C SER A 177 49.69 -17.91 5.35
N ALA A 178 50.32 -17.00 6.09
CA ALA A 178 51.52 -17.27 6.87
C ALA A 178 51.19 -18.11 8.10
N ALA A 179 52.12 -19.02 8.44
CA ALA A 179 52.04 -20.01 9.51
C ALA A 179 51.77 -19.43 10.92
N PRO A 180 51.19 -20.22 11.83
CA PRO A 180 50.77 -19.78 13.17
C PRO A 180 51.98 -19.66 14.11
N LEU A 181 52.15 -18.50 14.74
CA LEU A 181 53.07 -18.33 15.86
C LEU A 181 52.32 -18.32 17.20
N ALA A 182 52.74 -19.27 18.03
CA ALA A 182 52.81 -19.26 19.49
C ALA A 182 51.59 -18.79 20.31
N THR A 183 50.99 -19.77 20.99
CA THR A 183 50.08 -19.65 22.13
C THR A 183 50.70 -18.87 23.29
N GLU A 184 50.07 -17.75 23.65
CA GLU A 184 50.24 -17.06 24.93
C GLU A 184 49.26 -17.65 25.96
N PRO A 185 49.66 -17.86 27.24
CA PRO A 185 48.79 -18.43 28.26
C PRO A 185 47.68 -17.46 28.68
N PRO A 186 46.46 -17.94 28.99
CA PRO A 186 45.35 -17.09 29.38
C PRO A 186 45.62 -16.42 30.74
N PRO A 187 45.28 -15.12 30.91
CA PRO A 187 45.33 -14.46 32.20
C PRO A 187 44.30 -15.09 33.17
N PRO A 188 44.56 -15.04 34.49
CA PRO A 188 43.68 -15.61 35.50
C PRO A 188 42.30 -14.95 35.48
N ALA A 189 41.27 -15.78 35.62
CA ALA A 189 39.87 -15.38 35.65
C ALA A 189 39.60 -14.44 36.83
N ASP A 190 39.09 -13.24 36.54
CA ASP A 190 38.48 -12.38 37.55
C ASP A 190 37.17 -13.01 38.05
N PRO A 191 36.96 -13.08 39.38
CA PRO A 191 35.69 -13.47 39.98
C PRO A 191 34.76 -12.25 40.12
N ALA A 192 33.46 -12.49 39.96
CA ALA A 192 32.33 -11.60 40.28
C ALA A 192 32.14 -10.40 39.33
N SER A 193 31.29 -10.57 38.30
CA SER A 193 29.86 -10.21 38.36
C SER A 193 29.61 -8.70 38.44
N SER A 194 29.83 -8.01 37.32
CA SER A 194 28.93 -6.94 36.91
C SER A 194 27.84 -7.57 36.04
N GLU A 195 26.81 -8.15 36.67
CA GLU A 195 25.52 -8.32 36.01
C GLU A 195 25.00 -6.90 35.74
N GLU A 196 25.41 -6.31 34.62
CA GLU A 196 24.49 -5.42 33.92
C GLU A 196 23.18 -6.21 33.78
N PRO A 197 22.00 -5.59 33.97
CA PRO A 197 20.74 -6.29 33.78
C PRO A 197 20.69 -6.72 32.32
N GLU A 198 21.18 -7.94 32.03
CA GLU A 198 21.03 -8.62 30.77
C GLU A 198 19.55 -8.53 30.49
N LYS A 199 19.18 -7.72 29.49
CA LYS A 199 17.83 -7.65 28.96
C LYS A 199 17.47 -9.09 28.67
N GLN A 200 16.68 -9.73 29.55
CA GLN A 200 16.38 -11.15 29.46
C GLN A 200 15.73 -11.38 28.11
N LEU A 201 16.53 -11.83 27.14
CA LEU A 201 16.08 -11.96 25.77
C LEU A 201 14.98 -13.01 25.78
N ALA A 202 13.82 -12.64 25.25
CA ALA A 202 12.73 -13.57 25.10
C ALA A 202 12.97 -14.42 23.85
N ARG A 203 12.98 -15.73 24.01
CA ARG A 203 12.99 -16.68 22.90
C ARG A 203 11.58 -16.76 22.31
N MET A 204 11.38 -16.05 21.21
CA MET A 204 10.09 -15.89 20.56
C MET A 204 9.98 -16.83 19.35
N GLN A 205 8.89 -17.58 19.30
CA GLN A 205 8.49 -18.38 18.15
C GLN A 205 7.62 -17.54 17.21
N TYR A 206 8.21 -17.18 16.08
CA TYR A 206 7.52 -16.60 14.92
C TYR A 206 7.00 -17.72 14.04
N ILE A 207 6.14 -17.38 13.08
CA ILE A 207 5.64 -18.35 12.10
C ILE A 207 6.78 -19.02 11.32
N THR A 208 7.82 -18.26 10.98
CA THR A 208 8.93 -18.75 10.13
C THR A 208 10.20 -19.14 10.89
N THR A 209 10.37 -18.70 12.14
CA THR A 209 11.65 -18.80 12.83
C THR A 209 11.52 -18.71 14.34
N VAL A 210 12.57 -19.09 15.07
CA VAL A 210 12.68 -18.87 16.51
C VAL A 210 13.87 -17.95 16.76
N ARG A 211 13.67 -16.86 17.51
CA ARG A 211 14.71 -15.86 17.78
C ARG A 211 14.66 -15.36 19.21
N SER A 212 15.84 -15.11 19.79
CA SER A 212 15.98 -14.43 21.07
C SER A 212 15.97 -12.92 20.82
N VAL A 213 14.97 -12.22 21.34
CA VAL A 213 14.71 -10.80 21.05
C VAL A 213 14.29 -10.02 22.29
N TRP A 214 14.54 -8.72 22.30
CA TRP A 214 13.97 -7.80 23.27
C TRP A 214 13.84 -6.39 22.69
N PRO A 215 12.67 -5.71 22.77
CA PRO A 215 11.40 -6.20 23.32
C PRO A 215 10.78 -7.37 22.54
N ALA A 216 10.09 -8.26 23.26
CA ALA A 216 9.50 -9.48 22.68
C ALA A 216 8.50 -9.18 21.56
N TYR A 217 7.63 -8.19 21.77
CA TYR A 217 6.56 -7.84 20.82
C TYR A 217 7.07 -7.09 19.58
N SER A 218 8.24 -6.45 19.68
CA SER A 218 8.81 -5.66 18.59
C SER A 218 9.86 -6.44 17.80
N GLY A 219 10.07 -7.73 18.13
CA GLY A 219 11.12 -8.55 17.55
C GLY A 219 12.54 -8.00 17.73
N GLY A 220 12.76 -7.22 18.80
CA GLY A 220 14.03 -6.57 19.06
C GLY A 220 14.29 -5.32 18.23
N LYS A 221 13.29 -4.88 17.46
CA LYS A 221 13.38 -3.75 16.55
C LYS A 221 12.49 -2.61 17.01
N PRO A 222 13.07 -1.50 17.49
CA PRO A 222 12.28 -0.49 18.18
C PRO A 222 11.37 0.29 17.24
N PHE A 223 11.81 0.57 16.01
CA PHE A 223 11.03 1.37 15.06
C PHE A 223 10.11 0.49 14.23
N GLY A 224 8.89 0.98 13.98
CA GLY A 224 7.90 0.28 13.16
C GLY A 224 7.12 1.23 12.25
N VAL A 225 6.85 0.76 11.03
CA VAL A 225 5.93 1.38 10.07
C VAL A 225 4.85 0.35 9.78
N SER A 226 3.59 0.75 9.78
CA SER A 226 2.48 -0.13 9.40
C SER A 226 1.48 0.58 8.50
N ALA A 227 0.88 -0.19 7.60
CA ALA A 227 -0.23 0.22 6.76
C ALA A 227 -1.41 -0.71 7.03
N VAL A 228 -2.56 -0.13 7.36
CA VAL A 228 -3.78 -0.88 7.68
C VAL A 228 -4.96 -0.37 6.85
N LEU A 229 -5.83 -1.31 6.48
CA LEU A 229 -7.07 -1.07 5.76
C LEU A 229 -8.24 -1.61 6.57
N GLY A 230 -9.39 -0.98 6.46
CA GLY A 230 -10.54 -1.43 7.23
C GLY A 230 -11.84 -0.75 6.85
N PHE A 231 -12.80 -0.89 7.74
CA PHE A 231 -14.12 -0.29 7.60
C PHE A 231 -14.54 0.40 8.89
N SER A 232 -15.41 1.38 8.75
CA SER A 232 -16.00 2.12 9.87
C SER A 232 -17.47 2.38 9.61
N PHE A 233 -18.30 2.23 10.65
CA PHE A 233 -19.73 2.48 10.60
C PHE A 233 -20.15 3.39 11.76
N PRO A 234 -21.06 4.34 11.56
CA PRO A 234 -21.52 5.18 12.66
C PRO A 234 -22.58 4.44 13.46
N VAL A 235 -22.37 4.37 14.77
CA VAL A 235 -23.33 3.81 15.73
C VAL A 235 -24.10 4.89 16.47
N ALA A 236 -23.60 6.13 16.50
CA ALA A 236 -24.33 7.31 16.94
C ALA A 236 -23.96 8.52 16.08
N ARG A 237 -24.92 9.43 15.85
CA ARG A 237 -24.77 10.59 14.97
C ARG A 237 -25.52 11.79 15.55
N ALA A 238 -25.13 12.99 15.15
CA ALA A 238 -25.87 14.20 15.45
C ALA A 238 -27.30 14.14 14.91
N GLU A 239 -28.21 14.82 15.61
CA GLU A 239 -29.62 14.90 15.22
C GLU A 239 -29.75 15.53 13.82
N GLY A 240 -30.58 14.93 12.96
CA GLY A 240 -30.75 15.39 11.58
C GLY A 240 -29.70 14.90 10.57
N ALA A 241 -28.66 14.16 10.98
CA ALA A 241 -27.69 13.57 10.06
C ALA A 241 -28.34 12.54 9.10
N ARG A 242 -28.12 12.71 7.79
CA ARG A 242 -28.66 11.84 6.71
C ARG A 242 -27.54 11.16 5.92
N GLY A 243 -27.87 10.04 5.24
CA GLY A 243 -26.96 9.28 4.38
C GLY A 243 -26.23 8.12 5.09
N THR A 244 -25.46 7.35 4.33
CA THR A 244 -24.61 6.28 4.89
C THR A 244 -23.31 6.89 5.39
N GLY A 245 -23.03 6.84 6.69
CA GLY A 245 -21.73 7.24 7.23
C GLY A 245 -20.71 6.10 7.26
N ALA A 246 -20.98 5.02 6.53
CA ALA A 246 -20.06 3.91 6.38
C ALA A 246 -18.87 4.34 5.52
N SER A 247 -17.66 3.93 5.89
CA SER A 247 -16.45 4.21 5.12
C SER A 247 -15.51 3.02 5.07
N VAL A 248 -14.73 2.96 3.98
CA VAL A 248 -13.51 2.17 3.90
C VAL A 248 -12.36 3.11 4.30
N VAL A 249 -11.53 2.67 5.24
CA VAL A 249 -10.48 3.50 5.85
C VAL A 249 -9.11 2.93 5.55
N GLU A 250 -8.15 3.82 5.32
CA GLU A 250 -6.73 3.49 5.26
C GLU A 250 -5.98 4.27 6.33
N THR A 251 -4.91 3.70 6.87
CA THR A 251 -4.07 4.37 7.87
C THR A 251 -2.63 3.91 7.75
N ILE A 252 -1.70 4.87 7.76
CA ILE A 252 -0.27 4.66 7.93
C ILE A 252 0.10 5.06 9.35
N ARG A 253 0.87 4.22 10.03
CA ARG A 253 1.29 4.41 11.41
C ARG A 253 2.80 4.26 11.55
N LEU A 254 3.39 5.17 12.33
CA LEU A 254 4.79 5.16 12.75
C LEU A 254 4.84 4.97 14.26
N GLY A 255 5.51 3.91 14.72
CA GLY A 255 5.56 3.55 16.14
C GLY A 255 6.98 3.33 16.65
N TYR A 256 7.17 3.52 17.96
CA TYR A 256 8.44 3.29 18.63
C TYR A 256 8.25 2.43 19.89
N ALA A 257 8.91 1.28 19.95
CA ALA A 257 8.81 0.36 21.07
C ALA A 257 9.59 0.86 22.28
N VAL A 258 8.90 1.07 23.41
CA VAL A 258 9.45 1.52 24.67
C VAL A 258 9.28 0.42 25.73
N GLY A 259 10.41 -0.17 26.12
CA GLY A 259 10.40 -1.27 27.09
C GLY A 259 9.67 -2.51 26.57
N GLY A 260 9.17 -3.34 27.48
CA GLY A 260 8.60 -4.65 27.12
C GLY A 260 7.15 -4.65 26.63
N VAL A 261 6.43 -3.52 26.73
CA VAL A 261 4.96 -3.49 26.60
C VAL A 261 4.36 -2.21 26.02
N LEU A 262 5.09 -1.08 25.97
CA LEU A 262 4.49 0.22 25.59
C LEU A 262 5.01 0.67 24.23
N GLU A 263 4.12 1.10 23.35
CA GLU A 263 4.51 1.69 22.06
C GLU A 263 3.74 3.00 21.81
N PRO A 264 4.36 4.18 22.00
CA PRO A 264 3.88 5.42 21.41
C PRO A 264 3.92 5.36 19.88
N PHE A 265 2.94 5.99 19.24
CA PHE A 265 2.86 6.08 17.79
C PHE A 265 2.16 7.35 17.33
N VAL A 266 2.38 7.68 16.06
CA VAL A 266 1.60 8.66 15.29
C VAL A 266 1.00 7.97 14.08
N GLN A 267 -0.17 8.42 13.66
CA GLN A 267 -0.86 7.86 12.50
C GLN A 267 -1.55 8.93 11.66
N LEU A 268 -1.52 8.71 10.36
CA LEU A 268 -2.24 9.47 9.34
C LEU A 268 -3.22 8.52 8.68
N GLY A 269 -4.49 8.91 8.56
CA GLY A 269 -5.47 8.09 7.86
C GLY A 269 -6.46 8.89 7.07
N SER A 270 -7.12 8.20 6.15
CA SER A 270 -8.09 8.76 5.22
C SER A 270 -9.26 7.77 5.00
N ASN A 271 -10.39 8.29 4.52
CA ASN A 271 -11.44 7.45 3.96
C ASN A 271 -11.19 7.25 2.46
N MET A 272 -10.97 6.01 2.03
CA MET A 272 -10.87 5.63 0.61
C MET A 272 -12.24 5.65 -0.08
N SER A 273 -13.30 5.37 0.68
CA SER A 273 -14.69 5.35 0.21
C SER A 273 -15.62 5.77 1.34
N GLY A 274 -16.76 6.37 0.99
CA GLY A 274 -17.69 6.99 1.93
C GLY A 274 -17.45 8.49 2.08
N PRO A 275 -17.91 9.13 3.17
CA PRO A 275 -17.71 10.56 3.37
C PRO A 275 -16.22 10.92 3.46
N SER A 276 -15.73 11.84 2.63
CA SER A 276 -14.32 12.24 2.64
C SER A 276 -13.88 12.74 4.02
N ALA A 277 -12.81 12.15 4.55
CA ALA A 277 -12.22 12.57 5.81
C ALA A 277 -10.74 12.20 5.84
N VAL A 278 -9.96 13.02 6.53
CA VAL A 278 -8.54 12.79 6.82
C VAL A 278 -8.32 13.06 8.32
N TRP A 279 -7.44 12.30 8.95
CA TRP A 279 -7.08 12.53 10.35
C TRP A 279 -5.59 12.31 10.60
N VAL A 280 -5.08 13.05 11.57
CA VAL A 280 -3.74 12.89 12.14
C VAL A 280 -3.90 12.70 13.63
N GLU A 281 -3.44 11.56 14.14
CA GLU A 281 -3.62 11.18 15.53
C GLU A 281 -2.29 10.75 16.15
N GLY A 282 -2.06 11.12 17.40
CA GLY A 282 -1.02 10.59 18.26
C GLY A 282 -1.63 9.63 19.28
N GLY A 283 -0.92 8.58 19.65
CA GLY A 283 -1.43 7.60 20.58
C GLY A 283 -0.35 6.75 21.23
N ALA A 284 -0.82 5.84 22.07
CA ALA A 284 0.02 4.80 22.64
C ALA A 284 -0.77 3.50 22.74
N ARG A 285 -0.05 2.38 22.59
CA ARG A 285 -0.60 1.05 22.82
C ARG A 285 0.16 0.31 23.89
N TYR A 286 -0.59 -0.41 24.71
CA TYR A 286 -0.06 -1.37 25.66
C TYR A 286 -0.23 -2.77 25.08
N LEU A 287 0.89 -3.47 24.85
CA LEU A 287 0.96 -4.80 24.26
C LEU A 287 1.49 -5.80 25.29
N PHE A 288 0.86 -6.96 25.36
CA PHE A 288 1.33 -8.09 26.13
C PHE A 288 1.31 -9.36 25.28
N THR A 289 2.17 -10.30 25.63
CA THR A 289 2.31 -11.59 24.93
C THR A 289 1.73 -12.68 25.83
N PRO A 290 0.51 -13.19 25.58
CA PRO A 290 -0.15 -14.13 26.49
C PRO A 290 0.64 -15.43 26.72
N SER A 291 1.39 -15.85 25.71
CA SER A 291 2.21 -17.07 25.74
C SER A 291 3.59 -16.88 26.36
N LEU A 292 3.96 -15.66 26.77
CA LEU A 292 5.27 -15.37 27.33
C LEU A 292 5.35 -15.87 28.78
N HIS A 293 6.24 -16.82 29.03
CA HIS A 293 6.46 -17.42 30.35
C HIS A 293 7.95 -17.71 30.56
N ARG A 294 8.36 -17.91 31.82
CA ARG A 294 9.74 -18.31 32.15
C ARG A 294 9.85 -19.84 32.05
N GLY A 295 10.54 -20.33 31.03
CA GLY A 295 10.90 -21.74 30.82
C GLY A 295 12.31 -22.07 31.33
N ALA A 296 12.74 -23.32 31.08
CA ALA A 296 14.05 -23.82 31.53
C ALA A 296 15.25 -23.07 30.91
N LYS A 297 15.05 -22.41 29.76
CA LYS A 297 16.09 -21.67 29.02
C LYS A 297 15.92 -20.14 29.09
N GLY A 298 15.05 -19.64 29.96
CA GLY A 298 14.73 -18.21 30.07
C GLY A 298 13.30 -17.89 29.67
N LEU A 299 13.03 -16.65 29.25
CA LEU A 299 11.71 -16.24 28.78
C LEU A 299 11.44 -16.86 27.40
N GLU A 300 10.30 -17.53 27.24
CA GLU A 300 9.90 -18.17 25.98
C GLU A 300 8.42 -17.83 25.67
N GLY A 301 8.07 -17.68 24.39
CA GLY A 301 6.70 -17.37 23.98
C GLY A 301 6.48 -17.44 22.47
N THR A 302 5.24 -17.24 22.02
CA THR A 302 4.87 -17.12 20.61
C THR A 302 4.70 -15.66 20.23
N ALA A 303 5.01 -15.28 18.98
CA ALA A 303 4.88 -13.92 18.47
C ALA A 303 3.40 -13.56 18.19
N ILE A 304 2.55 -13.72 19.21
CA ILE A 304 1.14 -13.33 19.21
C ILE A 304 0.98 -12.35 20.36
N HIS A 305 0.64 -11.11 20.03
CA HIS A 305 0.54 -10.02 20.98
C HIS A 305 -0.87 -9.46 20.98
N LEU A 306 -1.37 -9.19 22.18
CA LEU A 306 -2.67 -8.56 22.40
C LEU A 306 -2.44 -7.23 23.08
N GLY A 307 -3.27 -6.26 22.78
CA GLY A 307 -3.13 -4.95 23.40
C GLY A 307 -4.38 -4.11 23.35
N VAL A 308 -4.29 -3.00 24.05
CA VAL A 308 -5.26 -1.90 23.96
C VAL A 308 -4.52 -0.65 23.53
N GLU A 309 -5.16 0.15 22.71
CA GLU A 309 -4.60 1.40 22.22
C GLU A 309 -5.60 2.53 22.35
N ALA A 310 -5.07 3.73 22.57
CA ALA A 310 -5.84 4.96 22.60
C ALA A 310 -5.14 6.01 21.74
N THR A 311 -5.92 6.77 20.98
CA THR A 311 -5.42 7.86 20.14
C THR A 311 -6.24 9.13 20.35
N ALA A 312 -5.61 10.27 20.08
CA ALA A 312 -6.28 11.55 20.00
C ALA A 312 -5.60 12.42 18.94
N GLY A 313 -6.35 13.32 18.32
CA GLY A 313 -5.77 14.21 17.31
C GLY A 313 -6.77 15.05 16.56
N ALA A 314 -6.39 15.42 15.34
CA ALA A 314 -7.17 16.25 14.44
C ALA A 314 -7.94 15.38 13.44
N PHE A 315 -9.20 15.74 13.21
CA PHE A 315 -10.07 15.17 12.20
C PHE A 315 -10.53 16.29 11.26
N ILE A 316 -10.34 16.09 9.97
CA ILE A 316 -10.67 17.06 8.94
C ILE A 316 -11.64 16.38 8.00
N ARG A 317 -12.82 16.98 7.83
CA ARG A 317 -13.75 16.66 6.77
C ARG A 317 -13.59 17.73 5.70
N PRO A 318 -12.90 17.44 4.59
CA PRO A 318 -12.82 18.38 3.48
C PRO A 318 -14.24 18.78 3.04
N GLY A 319 -14.41 20.03 2.65
CA GLY A 319 -15.56 20.40 1.84
C GLY A 319 -15.61 19.50 0.61
N ALA A 320 -16.74 18.86 0.34
CA ALA A 320 -16.92 18.24 -0.96
C ALA A 320 -17.10 19.38 -1.97
N ASN A 321 -16.44 19.29 -3.12
CA ASN A 321 -16.78 20.13 -4.27
C ASN A 321 -18.30 20.07 -4.48
N ASP A 322 -18.90 21.23 -4.73
CA ASP A 322 -20.33 21.50 -4.88
C ASP A 322 -21.23 20.26 -4.96
N LEU A 323 -22.01 20.02 -3.90
CA LEU A 323 -23.12 19.08 -4.03
C LEU A 323 -24.14 19.69 -5.00
N GLU A 324 -24.26 19.12 -6.18
CA GLU A 324 -25.31 19.48 -7.12
C GLU A 324 -26.66 18.98 -6.58
N GLY A 325 -27.42 19.90 -6.01
CA GLY A 325 -28.75 19.67 -5.51
C GLY A 325 -29.77 19.52 -6.63
N PRO A 326 -31.02 19.13 -6.28
CA PRO A 326 -32.12 19.11 -7.23
C PRO A 326 -32.22 20.48 -7.92
N ARG A 327 -32.20 20.49 -9.27
CA ARG A 327 -32.24 21.69 -10.13
C ARG A 327 -30.91 22.47 -10.25
N GLY A 328 -29.75 21.82 -10.09
CA GLY A 328 -28.46 22.47 -10.36
C GLY A 328 -28.04 23.47 -9.28
N ALA A 329 -28.61 23.38 -8.08
CA ALA A 329 -28.20 24.22 -6.96
C ALA A 329 -26.88 23.68 -6.40
N THR A 330 -25.79 24.44 -6.50
CA THR A 330 -24.52 24.08 -5.87
C THR A 330 -24.58 24.42 -4.39
N PHE A 331 -24.41 23.42 -3.53
CA PHE A 331 -24.23 23.62 -2.10
C PHE A 331 -22.74 23.55 -1.77
N GLU A 332 -22.16 24.70 -1.48
CA GLU A 332 -20.80 24.80 -0.96
C GLU A 332 -20.78 24.24 0.47
N ARG A 333 -19.95 23.23 0.71
CA ARG A 333 -19.81 22.62 2.03
C ARG A 333 -18.49 23.09 2.62
N GLU A 334 -18.54 23.87 3.69
CA GLU A 334 -17.32 24.31 4.36
C GLU A 334 -16.50 23.13 4.89
N THR A 335 -15.18 23.25 4.77
CA THR A 335 -14.22 22.34 5.41
C THR A 335 -14.42 22.38 6.92
N GLN A 336 -14.68 21.22 7.52
CA GLN A 336 -14.85 21.11 8.98
C GLN A 336 -13.60 20.47 9.57
N ALA A 337 -12.92 21.19 10.45
CA ALA A 337 -11.84 20.66 11.27
C ALA A 337 -12.34 20.50 12.71
N GLY A 338 -11.93 19.40 13.35
CA GLY A 338 -12.33 19.07 14.69
C GLY A 338 -11.31 18.17 15.38
N PHE A 339 -11.66 17.80 16.60
CA PHE A 339 -10.89 16.86 17.41
C PHE A 339 -11.41 15.44 17.19
N THR A 340 -10.58 14.43 17.41
CA THR A 340 -10.97 13.01 17.41
C THR A 340 -10.28 12.30 18.56
N MET A 341 -10.97 11.32 19.15
CA MET A 341 -10.39 10.34 20.07
C MET A 341 -10.78 8.95 19.61
N SER A 342 -9.88 7.98 19.75
CA SER A 342 -10.23 6.59 19.53
C SER A 342 -9.65 5.65 20.57
N ALA A 343 -10.30 4.48 20.69
CA ALA A 343 -9.80 3.36 21.46
C ALA A 343 -10.04 2.07 20.67
N ALA A 344 -9.07 1.16 20.68
CA ALA A 344 -9.18 -0.13 20.00
C ALA A 344 -8.46 -1.25 20.78
N THR A 345 -8.84 -2.48 20.46
CA THR A 345 -8.06 -3.67 20.85
C THR A 345 -7.16 -4.05 19.68
N THR A 346 -5.89 -4.34 19.95
CA THR A 346 -4.89 -4.65 18.93
C THR A 346 -4.46 -6.11 19.03
N LEU A 347 -4.40 -6.80 17.90
CA LEU A 347 -3.81 -8.13 17.73
C LEU A 347 -2.64 -8.01 16.76
N ILE A 348 -1.48 -8.52 17.16
CA ILE A 348 -0.28 -8.58 16.31
C ILE A 348 0.19 -10.02 16.20
N ILE A 349 0.46 -10.47 14.99
CA ILE A 349 1.03 -11.79 14.70
C ILE A 349 2.36 -11.60 13.95
N GLY A 350 3.46 -11.99 14.59
CA GLY A 350 4.80 -11.91 14.02
C GLY A 350 5.12 -13.06 13.08
N PHE A 351 5.35 -12.75 11.81
CA PHE A 351 5.85 -13.71 10.81
C PHE A 351 7.36 -13.91 10.91
N TYR A 352 8.09 -12.82 11.11
CA TYR A 352 9.55 -12.72 11.28
C TYR A 352 9.85 -11.53 12.23
N PRO A 353 11.01 -11.42 12.91
CA PRO A 353 11.29 -10.30 13.82
C PRO A 353 11.08 -8.88 13.30
N GLY A 354 11.03 -8.69 11.97
CA GLY A 354 10.74 -7.40 11.34
C GLY A 354 9.46 -7.36 10.51
N LEU A 355 8.64 -8.41 10.49
CA LEU A 355 7.42 -8.48 9.68
C LEU A 355 6.27 -9.03 10.51
N GLN A 356 5.19 -8.27 10.60
CA GLN A 356 4.01 -8.60 11.40
C GLN A 356 2.72 -8.30 10.65
N ILE A 357 1.67 -9.07 10.96
CA ILE A 357 0.28 -8.71 10.65
C ILE A 357 -0.29 -8.01 11.87
N GLU A 358 -0.99 -6.91 11.66
CA GLU A 358 -1.65 -6.13 12.70
C GLU A 358 -3.15 -6.03 12.41
N ALA A 359 -3.97 -6.18 13.43
CA ALA A 359 -5.41 -5.95 13.36
C ALA A 359 -5.88 -5.11 14.55
N GLN A 360 -6.72 -4.12 14.29
CA GLN A 360 -7.44 -3.34 15.31
C GLN A 360 -8.90 -3.76 15.28
N LEU A 361 -9.39 -4.25 16.41
CA LEU A 361 -10.75 -4.74 16.59
C LEU A 361 -11.52 -3.80 17.50
N GLY A 362 -12.77 -3.51 17.12
CA GLY A 362 -13.64 -2.63 17.88
C GLY A 362 -13.06 -1.22 18.01
N ASN A 363 -12.54 -0.66 16.91
CA ASN A 363 -12.05 0.71 16.88
C ASN A 363 -13.23 1.65 17.10
N LEU A 364 -13.35 2.15 18.32
CA LEU A 364 -14.33 3.15 18.73
C LEU A 364 -13.74 4.52 18.51
N ARG A 365 -14.29 5.31 17.58
CA ARG A 365 -13.83 6.68 17.33
C ARG A 365 -14.93 7.69 17.63
N PHE A 366 -14.62 8.64 18.49
CA PHE A 366 -15.47 9.75 18.87
C PHE A 366 -15.00 11.04 18.20
N VAL A 367 -15.89 11.68 17.46
CA VAL A 367 -15.64 12.97 16.78
C VAL A 367 -16.67 13.98 17.27
N PRO A 368 -16.29 14.92 18.17
CA PRO A 368 -17.14 16.05 18.52
C PRO A 368 -17.38 16.97 17.31
N LEU A 369 -18.61 17.40 17.14
CA LEU A 369 -19.07 18.32 16.09
C LEU A 369 -19.77 19.52 16.74
N ALA A 370 -19.91 20.64 16.01
CA ALA A 370 -20.62 21.81 16.54
C ALA A 370 -22.07 21.52 16.95
N GLU A 371 -22.72 20.59 16.25
CA GLU A 371 -24.14 20.23 16.41
C GLU A 371 -24.35 18.91 17.20
N GLY A 372 -23.29 18.34 17.76
CA GLY A 372 -23.37 17.08 18.50
C GLY A 372 -22.09 16.25 18.41
N PHE A 373 -22.23 14.95 18.15
CA PHE A 373 -21.09 14.07 18.02
C PHE A 373 -21.33 12.95 17.00
N LEU A 374 -20.24 12.35 16.55
CA LEU A 374 -20.23 11.14 15.75
C LEU A 374 -19.49 10.06 16.54
N LEU A 375 -20.13 8.91 16.74
CA LEU A 375 -19.48 7.72 17.28
C LEU A 375 -19.40 6.67 16.18
N LEU A 376 -18.18 6.28 15.86
CA LEU A 376 -17.83 5.32 14.82
C LEU A 376 -17.34 4.02 15.46
N VAL A 377 -17.69 2.89 14.87
CA VAL A 377 -17.17 1.56 15.21
C VAL A 377 -16.61 0.93 13.94
N GLY A 378 -15.39 0.42 14.03
CA GLY A 378 -14.73 -0.20 12.90
C GLY A 378 -13.78 -1.33 13.28
N ALA A 379 -13.16 -1.88 12.24
CA ALA A 379 -12.04 -2.79 12.36
C ALA A 379 -11.06 -2.51 11.22
N THR A 380 -9.77 -2.64 11.49
CA THR A 380 -8.71 -2.52 10.50
C THR A 380 -7.77 -3.71 10.59
N ALA A 381 -7.12 -4.06 9.48
CA ALA A 381 -6.07 -5.06 9.42
C ALA A 381 -5.04 -4.67 8.36
N GLY A 382 -3.80 -5.11 8.55
CA GLY A 382 -2.74 -4.83 7.60
C GLY A 382 -1.38 -5.38 8.03
N VAL A 383 -0.34 -4.75 7.50
CA VAL A 383 1.04 -5.24 7.60
C VAL A 383 1.90 -4.19 8.28
N GLY A 384 2.77 -4.64 9.19
CA GLY A 384 3.78 -3.84 9.84
C GLY A 384 5.18 -4.36 9.54
N ILE A 385 6.11 -3.43 9.29
CA ILE A 385 7.54 -3.69 9.16
C ILE A 385 8.26 -3.00 10.31
N ARG A 386 9.24 -3.70 10.92
CA ARG A 386 10.10 -3.15 11.98
C ARG A 386 11.56 -3.19 11.58
N PHE A 387 12.33 -2.19 12.03
CA PHE A 387 13.77 -2.04 11.76
C PHE A 387 14.57 -1.67 13.02
#